data_AF-A0A935F264-F1
#
_entry.id   AF-A0A935F264-F1
#
_cell.length_a   1.000
_cell.length_b   1.000
_cell.length_c   1.000
_cell.angle_alpha   90.00
_cell.angle_beta   90.00
_cell.angle_gamma   90.00
#
_symmetry.space_group_name_H-M   'P 1'
#
loop_
_entity.id
_entity.type
_entity.pdbx_description
1 polymer ?
#
loop_
_entity_poly.entity_id
_entity_poly.type
_entity_poly.pdbx_seq_one_letter_code
_entity_poly.pdbx_strand_id
1 'polypeptide(L)'
;MKHPVMFGTAALALAAAITAQPPLAQAQSGTALHGKTSGHCKLANVQYGREMYNGSCTIRQKIDGSSNFYSIQMGAAEPFLFATSDGKTWMHGPEQVRFRDRGHSAVFRWGDFRLEVEQD
;
A
#
# COMPACT_ATOMS: atom_id res chain seq x y z
N MET A 1 -22.01 -52.38 49.67
CA MET A 1 -22.53 -51.87 48.38
C MET A 1 -21.36 -51.91 47.41
N LYS A 2 -21.10 -53.02 46.70
CA LYS A 2 -21.75 -53.55 45.49
C LYS A 2 -21.30 -52.76 44.23
N HIS A 3 -20.22 -53.25 43.63
CA HIS A 3 -19.75 -52.90 42.28
C HIS A 3 -20.80 -53.27 41.22
N PRO A 4 -20.89 -52.50 40.12
CA PRO A 4 -21.27 -53.01 38.80
C PRO A 4 -20.11 -52.79 37.80
N VAL A 5 -19.53 -53.84 37.22
CA VAL A 5 -19.90 -54.60 36.00
C VAL A 5 -19.93 -53.76 34.71
N MET A 6 -19.08 -54.20 33.76
CA MET A 6 -18.87 -53.73 32.39
C MET A 6 -20.08 -53.94 31.47
N PHE A 7 -20.27 -53.02 30.52
CA PHE A 7 -20.85 -53.29 29.19
C PHE A 7 -20.09 -52.46 28.15
N GLY A 8 -19.55 -53.14 27.15
CA GLY A 8 -18.93 -52.51 25.98
C GLY A 8 -19.95 -52.19 24.90
N THR A 9 -19.64 -51.18 24.09
CA THR A 9 -20.23 -51.00 22.77
C THR A 9 -19.43 -50.02 21.93
N ALA A 10 -19.32 -50.39 20.65
CA ALA A 10 -19.23 -49.55 19.46
C ALA A 10 -17.98 -48.66 19.27
N ALA A 11 -17.18 -49.10 18.29
CA ALA A 11 -16.28 -48.27 17.51
C ALA A 11 -17.05 -47.13 16.80
N LEU A 12 -16.48 -45.93 16.82
CA LEU A 12 -16.71 -44.90 15.82
C LEU A 12 -15.38 -44.16 15.63
N ALA A 13 -14.73 -44.47 14.52
CA ALA A 13 -13.60 -43.70 14.02
C ALA A 13 -14.12 -42.33 13.57
N LEU A 14 -13.77 -41.27 14.31
CA LEU A 14 -13.75 -39.92 13.74
C LEU A 14 -12.33 -39.66 13.23
N ALA A 15 -12.18 -39.75 11.92
CA ALA A 15 -11.04 -39.17 11.23
C ALA A 15 -11.10 -37.64 11.42
N ALA A 16 -10.30 -37.12 12.33
CA ALA A 16 -10.04 -35.69 12.42
C ALA A 16 -9.11 -35.30 11.26
N ALA A 17 -9.68 -34.97 10.11
CA ALA A 17 -8.95 -34.26 9.07
C ALA A 17 -8.73 -32.82 9.58
N ILE A 18 -7.61 -32.60 10.29
CA ILE A 18 -7.13 -31.26 10.59
C ILE A 18 -6.61 -30.69 9.27
N THR A 19 -7.51 -30.09 8.49
CA THR A 19 -7.10 -29.22 7.39
C THR A 19 -6.44 -28.01 8.06
N ALA A 20 -5.11 -28.02 8.11
CA ALA A 20 -4.31 -26.86 8.43
C ALA A 20 -4.64 -25.78 7.40
N GLN A 21 -5.52 -24.86 7.77
CA GLN A 21 -5.68 -23.62 7.03
C GLN A 21 -4.36 -22.84 7.22
N PRO A 22 -3.60 -22.53 6.16
CA PRO A 22 -2.55 -21.53 6.29
C PRO A 22 -3.23 -20.24 6.75
N PRO A 23 -2.63 -19.49 7.70
CA PRO A 23 -3.18 -18.22 8.09
C PRO A 23 -3.35 -17.38 6.83
N LEU A 24 -4.57 -16.86 6.63
CA LEU A 24 -4.81 -15.80 5.67
C LEU A 24 -3.75 -14.74 5.97
N ALA A 25 -2.75 -14.65 5.10
CA ALA A 25 -1.84 -13.54 5.08
C ALA A 25 -2.75 -12.33 4.89
N GLN A 26 -3.04 -11.63 6.00
CA GLN A 26 -3.55 -10.28 5.94
C GLN A 26 -2.56 -9.58 5.04
N ALA A 27 -2.97 -9.27 3.81
CA ALA A 27 -2.31 -8.28 3.00
C ALA A 27 -2.40 -7.01 3.85
N GLN A 28 -1.38 -6.81 4.68
CA GLN A 28 -1.12 -5.54 5.31
C GLN A 28 -0.91 -4.63 4.11
N SER A 29 -1.95 -3.90 3.72
CA SER A 29 -1.82 -2.66 2.98
C SER A 29 -1.00 -1.76 3.90
N GLY A 30 0.32 -1.97 3.89
CA GLY A 30 1.25 -1.18 4.64
C GLY A 30 1.23 0.21 4.02
N THR A 31 0.38 1.09 4.54
CA THR A 31 0.57 2.52 4.37
C THR A 31 1.78 2.92 5.23
N ALA A 32 2.96 2.47 4.82
CA ALA A 32 4.19 2.57 5.59
C ALA A 32 4.96 3.86 5.28
N LEU A 33 4.26 4.98 5.05
CA LEU A 33 4.89 6.25 4.70
C LEU A 33 4.50 7.40 5.65
N HIS A 34 4.06 7.12 6.88
CA HIS A 34 3.88 8.20 7.86
C HIS A 34 5.24 8.78 8.25
N GLY A 35 5.57 9.97 7.74
CA GLY A 35 6.85 10.63 8.01
C GLY A 35 7.60 11.08 6.75
N LYS A 36 8.93 11.19 6.87
CA LYS A 36 9.84 11.63 5.80
C LYS A 36 10.83 10.51 5.50
N THR A 37 10.94 10.12 4.24
CA THR A 37 11.97 9.19 3.76
C THR A 37 12.65 9.74 2.50
N SER A 38 13.82 9.18 2.18
CA SER A 38 14.47 9.36 0.89
C SER A 38 14.00 8.26 -0.07
N GLY A 39 14.24 8.49 -1.35
CA GLY A 39 13.91 7.52 -2.38
C GLY A 39 14.45 7.94 -3.74
N HIS A 40 14.02 7.19 -4.74
CA HIS A 40 14.28 7.46 -6.13
C HIS A 40 12.99 7.85 -6.87
N CYS A 41 13.05 8.92 -7.67
CA CYS A 41 11.91 9.46 -8.38
C CYS A 41 12.17 9.59 -9.87
N LYS A 42 11.15 9.30 -10.68
CA LYS A 42 11.16 9.48 -12.13
C LYS A 42 9.92 10.24 -12.57
N LEU A 43 10.11 11.44 -13.13
CA LEU A 43 9.07 12.27 -13.72
C LEU A 43 9.17 12.20 -15.24
N ALA A 44 8.07 11.90 -15.90
CA ALA A 44 7.97 11.91 -17.35
C ALA A 44 6.75 12.69 -17.82
N ASN A 45 6.88 13.37 -18.96
CA ASN A 45 5.75 13.75 -19.79
C ASN A 45 5.47 12.60 -20.76
N VAL A 46 4.34 11.91 -20.55
CA VAL A 46 3.97 10.71 -21.31
C VAL A 46 3.45 11.02 -22.70
N GLN A 47 2.92 12.23 -22.95
CA GLN A 47 2.47 12.64 -24.28
C GLN A 47 3.65 12.73 -25.26
N TYR A 48 4.78 13.28 -24.82
CA TYR A 48 5.99 13.44 -25.63
C TYR A 48 7.01 12.33 -25.42
N GLY A 49 6.72 11.33 -24.58
CA GLY A 49 7.65 10.23 -24.27
C GLY A 49 8.98 10.70 -23.65
N ARG A 50 8.97 11.84 -22.95
CA ARG A 50 10.18 12.50 -22.44
C ARG A 50 10.30 12.32 -20.93
N GLU A 51 11.44 11.81 -20.49
CA GLU A 51 11.86 11.87 -19.09
C GLU A 51 12.33 13.30 -18.77
N MET A 52 11.75 13.87 -17.72
CA MET A 52 12.05 15.23 -17.25
C MET A 52 12.91 15.22 -16.00
N TYR A 53 12.81 14.15 -15.20
CA TYR A 53 13.60 13.97 -13.99
C TYR A 53 13.80 12.48 -13.71
N ASN A 54 14.99 12.13 -13.21
CA ASN A 54 15.35 10.79 -12.79
C ASN A 54 16.50 10.87 -11.79
N GLY A 55 16.21 10.61 -10.51
CA GLY A 55 17.19 10.72 -9.44
C GLY A 55 16.58 10.75 -8.05
N SER A 56 17.40 11.08 -7.07
CA SER A 56 17.03 11.05 -5.65
C SER A 56 16.00 12.10 -5.27
N CYS A 57 15.02 11.69 -4.48
CA CYS A 57 13.97 12.57 -3.99
C CYS A 57 13.75 12.39 -2.49
N THR A 58 13.10 13.37 -1.87
CA THR A 58 12.54 13.24 -0.53
C THR A 58 11.03 13.06 -0.64
N ILE A 59 10.52 12.00 -0.02
CA ILE A 59 9.11 11.65 0.04
C ILE A 59 8.63 11.96 1.46
N ARG A 60 7.59 12.79 1.57
CA ARG A 60 6.91 13.03 2.85
C ARG A 60 5.46 12.59 2.73
N GLN A 61 4.95 11.83 3.69
CA GLN A 61 3.51 11.64 3.83
C GLN A 61 3.00 12.06 5.20
N LYS A 62 1.81 12.66 5.18
CA LYS A 62 1.00 12.96 6.34
C LYS A 62 -0.35 12.28 6.18
N ILE A 63 -0.77 11.57 7.21
CA ILE A 63 -2.10 10.95 7.30
C ILE A 63 -2.88 11.68 8.39
N ASP A 64 -4.12 12.07 8.08
CA ASP A 64 -5.03 12.76 9.00
C ASP A 64 -6.45 12.21 8.81
N GLY A 65 -6.84 11.27 9.67
CA GLY A 65 -8.07 10.49 9.50
C GLY A 65 -8.06 9.71 8.18
N SER A 66 -9.08 9.95 7.35
CA SER A 66 -9.16 9.39 5.98
C SER A 66 -8.37 10.20 4.95
N SER A 67 -7.85 11.36 5.34
CA SER A 67 -7.06 12.20 4.46
C SER A 67 -5.60 11.74 4.42
N ASN A 68 -5.00 11.81 3.23
CA ASN A 68 -3.61 11.45 3.01
C ASN A 68 -2.97 12.46 2.06
N PHE A 69 -1.77 12.90 2.42
CA PHE A 69 -1.01 13.92 1.71
C PHE A 69 0.39 13.39 1.42
N TYR A 70 0.81 13.46 0.16
CA TYR A 70 2.20 13.26 -0.26
C TYR A 70 2.82 14.59 -0.71
N SER A 71 4.06 14.82 -0.31
CA SER A 71 4.93 15.88 -0.80
C SER A 71 6.21 15.27 -1.31
N ILE A 72 6.44 15.36 -2.63
CA ILE A 72 7.60 14.77 -3.31
C ILE A 72 8.54 15.87 -3.77
N GLN A 73 9.70 15.95 -3.12
CA GLN A 73 10.73 16.95 -3.41
C GLN A 73 11.81 16.34 -4.31
N MET A 74 11.98 16.88 -5.52
CA MET A 74 12.96 16.43 -6.51
C MET A 74 14.01 17.52 -6.76
N GLY A 75 15.26 17.27 -6.35
CA GLY A 75 16.33 18.27 -6.40
C GLY A 75 15.95 19.57 -5.66
N ALA A 76 16.21 20.72 -6.29
CA ALA A 76 15.94 22.05 -5.74
C ALA A 76 14.62 22.70 -6.23
N ALA A 77 13.77 21.95 -6.95
CA ALA A 77 12.49 22.47 -7.44
C ALA A 77 11.44 22.60 -6.32
N GLU A 78 10.30 23.21 -6.58
CA GLU A 78 9.16 23.12 -5.65
C GLU A 78 8.66 21.67 -5.54
N PRO A 79 8.19 21.23 -4.37
CA PRO A 79 7.70 19.88 -4.18
C PRO A 79 6.35 19.64 -4.88
N PHE A 80 6.18 18.45 -5.44
CA PHE A 80 4.91 18.01 -5.98
C PHE A 80 3.99 17.54 -4.84
N LEU A 81 2.82 18.17 -4.74
CA LEU A 81 1.84 17.86 -3.70
C LEU A 81 0.71 17.02 -4.26
N PHE A 82 0.38 15.93 -3.57
CA PHE A 82 -0.75 15.06 -3.89
C PHE A 82 -1.58 14.84 -2.64
N ALA A 83 -2.91 14.90 -2.76
CA ALA A 83 -3.78 14.77 -1.61
C ALA A 83 -5.05 13.97 -1.92
N THR A 84 -5.58 13.30 -0.91
CA THR A 84 -6.92 12.71 -0.91
C THR A 84 -7.58 13.01 0.44
N SER A 85 -8.89 13.23 0.45
CA SER A 85 -9.69 13.43 1.67
C SER A 85 -10.51 12.20 2.07
N ASP A 86 -10.71 11.28 1.13
CA ASP A 86 -11.58 10.09 1.25
C ASP A 86 -10.80 8.78 1.06
N GLY A 87 -9.49 8.86 0.83
CA GLY A 87 -8.61 7.72 0.51
C GLY A 87 -8.79 7.17 -0.91
N LYS A 88 -9.67 7.76 -1.73
CA LYS A 88 -10.08 7.22 -3.04
C LYS A 88 -9.77 8.20 -4.17
N THR A 89 -10.17 9.46 -3.99
CA THR A 89 -10.01 10.52 -4.97
C THR A 89 -8.74 11.27 -4.66
N TRP A 90 -7.74 11.12 -5.53
CA TRP A 90 -6.45 11.79 -5.41
C TRP A 90 -6.39 13.02 -6.30
N MET A 91 -5.73 14.08 -5.84
CA MET A 91 -5.65 15.38 -6.48
C MET A 91 -4.23 15.94 -6.48
N HIS A 92 -3.88 16.69 -7.52
CA HIS A 92 -2.70 17.55 -7.64
C HIS A 92 -3.16 18.94 -8.06
N GLY A 93 -3.17 19.90 -7.12
CA GLY A 93 -3.85 21.17 -7.36
C GLY A 93 -5.31 20.96 -7.78
N PRO A 94 -5.79 21.54 -8.89
CA PRO A 94 -7.15 21.33 -9.40
C PRO A 94 -7.33 20.02 -10.17
N GLU A 95 -6.26 19.27 -10.47
CA GLU A 95 -6.31 18.11 -11.35
C GLU A 95 -6.51 16.80 -10.58
N GLN A 96 -7.34 15.91 -11.12
CA GLN A 96 -7.50 14.57 -10.57
C GLN A 96 -6.29 13.68 -10.93
N VAL A 97 -5.83 12.93 -9.94
CA VAL A 97 -4.67 12.05 -10.03
C VAL A 97 -5.14 10.60 -10.00
N ARG A 98 -4.66 9.81 -10.97
CA ARG A 98 -4.72 8.35 -10.86
C ARG A 98 -3.55 7.90 -10.01
N PHE A 99 -3.86 7.54 -8.77
CA PHE A 99 -2.89 7.02 -7.82
C PHE A 99 -2.88 5.49 -7.85
N ARG A 100 -1.69 4.91 -7.78
CA ARG A 100 -1.50 3.47 -7.57
C ARG A 100 -0.37 3.23 -6.58
N ASP A 101 -0.74 2.71 -5.42
CA ASP A 101 0.20 2.18 -4.43
C ASP A 101 0.70 0.78 -4.84
N ARG A 102 1.96 0.49 -4.53
CA ARG A 102 2.63 -0.80 -4.72
C ARG A 102 3.43 -1.21 -3.48
N GLY A 103 3.17 -0.63 -2.31
CA GLY A 103 3.84 -0.90 -1.04
C GLY A 103 5.12 -0.08 -0.88
N HIS A 104 6.19 -0.44 -1.61
CA HIS A 104 7.47 0.27 -1.57
C HIS A 104 7.63 1.33 -2.66
N SER A 105 6.71 1.38 -3.62
CA SER A 105 6.66 2.39 -4.66
C SER A 105 5.24 2.86 -4.89
N ALA A 106 5.09 4.04 -5.49
CA ALA A 106 3.80 4.55 -5.91
C ALA A 106 3.91 5.24 -7.27
N VAL A 107 2.79 5.27 -7.98
CA VAL A 107 2.67 5.99 -9.26
C VAL A 107 1.54 7.00 -9.18
N PHE A 108 1.86 8.24 -9.51
CA PHE A 108 0.92 9.34 -9.65
C PHE A 108 0.83 9.72 -11.13
N ARG A 109 -0.39 9.81 -11.67
CA ARG A 109 -0.62 10.30 -13.04
C ARG A 109 -1.68 11.39 -13.04
N TRP A 110 -1.35 12.53 -13.63
CA TRP A 110 -2.24 13.68 -13.80
C TRP A 110 -1.91 14.33 -15.15
N GLY A 111 -2.92 14.77 -15.89
CA GLY A 111 -2.76 15.22 -17.27
C GLY A 111 -1.87 14.27 -18.09
N ASP A 112 -0.83 14.83 -18.70
CA ASP A 112 0.19 14.11 -19.47
C ASP A 112 1.45 13.76 -18.67
N PHE A 113 1.39 13.82 -17.34
CA PHE A 113 2.52 13.54 -16.46
C PHE A 113 2.38 12.20 -15.75
N ARG A 114 3.53 11.57 -15.52
CA ARG A 114 3.67 10.40 -14.67
C ARG A 114 4.85 10.59 -13.75
N LEU A 115 4.60 10.48 -12.45
CA LEU A 115 5.62 10.44 -11.42
C LEU A 115 5.62 9.05 -10.78
N GLU A 116 6.76 8.38 -10.88
CA GLU A 116 7.04 7.13 -10.18
C GLU A 116 7.96 7.47 -9.01
N VAL A 117 7.61 6.99 -7.81
CA VAL A 117 8.40 7.14 -6.59
C VAL A 117 8.69 5.76 -6.04
N GLU A 118 9.93 5.52 -5.63
CA GLU A 118 10.41 4.31 -4.99
C GLU A 118 11.13 4.71 -3.71
N GLN A 119 10.79 4.05 -2.61
CA GLN A 119 11.42 4.30 -1.31
C GLN A 119 12.74 3.52 -1.21
N ASP A 120 13.72 4.11 -0.54
CA ASP A 120 14.97 3.44 -0.18
C ASP A 120 14.82 2.53 1.06
#